data_AF-R2RA23-F1
#
_entry.id   AF-R2RA23-F1
#
_cell.length_a   1.000
_cell.length_b   1.000
_cell.length_c   1.000
_cell.angle_alpha   90.00
_cell.angle_beta   90.00
_cell.angle_gamma   90.00
#
_symmetry.space_group_name_H-M   'P 1'
#
loop_
_entity.id
_entity.type
_entity.pdbx_description
1 polymer ?
#
loop_
_entity_poly.entity_id
_entity_poly.type
_entity_poly.pdbx_seq_one_letter_code
_entity_poly.pdbx_strand_id
1 'polypeptide(L)'
;MEKNKSKTSLNIILLLAVVVLMIGALLINQKGEFGGSDGEAETVITEINPNYTPWFDSLLEPKSGEIESLLFTLQGSLGVGIITYILGYYKGKKKNAIN
;
A
#
# COMPACT_ATOMS: atom_id res chain seq x y z
N MET A 1 32.57 12.49 24.80
CA MET A 1 32.37 12.23 23.35
C MET A 1 30.91 11.84 23.15
N GLU A 2 30.04 12.83 23.07
CA GLU A 2 28.59 12.62 22.92
C GLU A 2 28.33 12.21 21.47
N LYS A 3 28.05 10.92 21.25
CA LYS A 3 27.73 10.40 19.92
C LYS A 3 26.43 11.04 19.47
N ASN A 4 26.50 11.91 18.46
CA ASN A 4 25.37 12.49 17.77
C ASN A 4 24.64 11.39 16.96
N LYS A 5 23.99 10.46 17.67
CA LYS A 5 23.36 9.25 17.12
C LYS A 5 21.89 9.52 16.73
N SER A 6 21.54 10.73 16.34
CA SER A 6 20.18 11.23 16.62
C SER A 6 19.15 11.13 15.50
N LYS A 7 19.50 10.86 14.23
CA LYS A 7 18.48 10.73 13.15
C LYS A 7 18.78 9.65 12.13
N THR A 8 20.03 9.52 11.70
CA THR A 8 20.41 8.54 10.66
C THR A 8 20.28 7.09 11.13
N SER A 9 20.74 6.79 12.36
CA SER A 9 20.60 5.43 12.92
C SER A 9 19.14 5.03 13.12
N LEU A 10 18.28 5.97 13.53
CA LEU A 10 16.85 5.73 13.71
C LEU A 10 16.16 5.50 12.35
N ASN A 11 16.48 6.29 11.33
CA ASN A 11 15.98 6.08 9.97
C ASN A 11 16.41 4.71 9.40
N ILE A 12 17.64 4.28 9.65
CA ILE A 12 18.12 2.95 9.23
C ILE A 12 17.31 1.85 9.92
N ILE A 13 17.04 1.98 11.22
CA ILE A 13 16.21 1.03 11.97
C ILE A 13 14.78 0.99 11.43
N LEU A 14 14.17 2.15 11.16
CA LEU A 14 12.84 2.24 10.54
C LEU A 14 12.79 1.57 9.17
N LEU A 15 13.80 1.79 8.33
CA LEU A 15 13.89 1.20 7.00
C LEU A 15 14.04 -0.33 7.08
N LEU A 16 14.88 -0.82 8.00
CA LEU A 16 15.00 -2.25 8.31
C LEU A 16 13.67 -2.84 8.77
N ALA A 17 12.94 -2.15 9.64
CA ALA A 17 11.63 -2.61 10.10
C ALA A 17 10.63 -2.74 8.94
N VAL A 18 10.60 -1.78 8.01
CA VAL A 18 9.77 -1.86 6.80
C VAL A 18 10.15 -3.06 5.93
N VAL A 19 11.45 -3.30 5.72
CA VAL A 19 11.92 -4.46 4.94
C VAL A 19 11.52 -5.78 5.62
N VAL A 20 11.68 -5.88 6.94
CA VAL A 20 11.26 -7.07 7.70
C VAL A 20 9.76 -7.30 7.59
N LEU A 21 8.93 -6.25 7.66
CA LEU A 21 7.48 -6.35 7.46
C LEU A 21 7.13 -6.83 6.05
N MET A 22 7.78 -6.31 5.01
CA MET A 22 7.56 -6.76 3.63
C MET A 22 7.94 -8.22 3.44
N ILE A 23 9.11 -8.64 3.93
CA ILE A 23 9.55 -10.05 3.86
C ILE A 23 8.59 -10.93 4.67
N GLY A 24 8.20 -10.50 5.87
CA GLY A 24 7.23 -11.22 6.70
C GLY A 24 5.90 -11.44 5.98
N ALA A 25 5.36 -10.43 5.33
CA ALA A 25 4.13 -10.55 4.54
C ALA A 25 4.26 -11.57 3.40
N LEU A 26 5.39 -11.56 2.67
CA LEU A 26 5.67 -12.52 1.60
C LEU A 26 5.86 -13.95 2.11
N LEU A 27 6.43 -14.14 3.30
CA LEU A 27 6.62 -15.45 3.91
C LEU A 27 5.31 -16.04 4.45
N ILE A 28 4.39 -15.21 4.92
CA ILE A 28 3.06 -15.63 5.40
C ILE A 28 2.17 -16.01 4.23
N ASN A 29 2.16 -15.21 3.15
CA ASN A 29 1.39 -15.48 1.94
C ASN A 29 2.31 -15.82 0.75
N GLN A 30 2.84 -17.05 0.76
CA GLN A 30 3.84 -17.51 -0.23
C GLN A 30 3.28 -17.67 -1.64
N LYS A 31 1.96 -17.78 -1.78
CA LYS A 31 1.30 -17.91 -3.08
C LYS A 31 1.11 -16.57 -3.78
N GLY A 32 1.33 -15.44 -3.08
CA GLY A 32 1.25 -14.12 -3.67
C GLY A 32 -0.16 -13.71 -4.13
N GLU A 33 -1.19 -14.44 -3.69
CA GLU A 33 -2.59 -14.06 -3.91
C GLU A 33 -2.92 -12.88 -2.99
N PHE A 34 -2.54 -11.69 -3.44
CA PHE A 34 -2.97 -10.41 -2.87
C PHE A 34 -4.18 -9.94 -3.67
N GLY A 35 -5.33 -10.55 -3.39
CA GLY A 35 -6.61 -10.15 -3.95
C GLY A 35 -7.14 -8.87 -3.31
N GLY A 36 -8.04 -8.19 -4.01
CA GLY A 36 -8.80 -7.08 -3.44
C GLY A 36 -9.74 -7.56 -2.31
N SER A 37 -10.20 -6.62 -1.48
CA SER A 37 -11.19 -6.91 -0.42
C SER A 37 -12.48 -7.51 -0.96
N ASP A 38 -12.79 -7.24 -2.22
CA ASP A 38 -14.09 -7.52 -2.80
C ASP A 38 -14.27 -9.03 -3.06
N GLY A 39 -13.20 -9.77 -3.39
CA GLY A 39 -13.26 -11.24 -3.56
C GLY A 39 -13.49 -11.99 -2.24
N GLU A 40 -12.89 -11.52 -1.15
CA GLU A 40 -13.16 -12.06 0.19
C GLU A 40 -14.59 -11.74 0.64
N ALA A 41 -15.08 -10.55 0.33
CA ALA A 41 -16.45 -10.15 0.65
C ALA A 41 -17.48 -11.00 -0.11
N GLU A 42 -17.27 -11.30 -1.39
CA GLU A 42 -18.16 -12.14 -2.18
C GLU A 42 -18.28 -13.56 -1.61
N THR A 43 -17.16 -14.13 -1.17
CA THR A 43 -17.11 -15.46 -0.54
C THR A 43 -17.94 -15.50 0.74
N VAL A 44 -17.78 -14.49 1.61
CA VAL A 44 -18.55 -14.40 2.87
C VAL A 44 -20.04 -14.16 2.61
N ILE A 45 -20.38 -13.34 1.61
CA ILE A 45 -21.77 -13.06 1.25
C ILE A 45 -22.47 -14.32 0.75
N THR A 46 -21.82 -15.12 -0.09
CA THR A 46 -22.37 -16.38 -0.62
C THR A 46 -22.51 -17.45 0.47
N GLU A 47 -21.65 -17.46 1.49
CA GLU A 47 -21.80 -18.33 2.67
C GLU A 47 -22.99 -17.94 3.56
N ILE A 48 -23.18 -16.65 3.82
CA ILE A 48 -24.25 -16.15 4.71
C ILE A 48 -25.61 -16.21 4.02
N ASN A 49 -25.67 -15.91 2.72
CA ASN A 49 -26.90 -15.90 1.95
C ASN A 49 -26.67 -16.47 0.53
N PRO A 50 -26.91 -17.77 0.32
CA PRO A 50 -26.67 -18.42 -0.97
C PRO A 50 -27.62 -17.96 -2.09
N ASN A 51 -28.69 -17.23 -1.76
CA ASN A 51 -29.61 -16.65 -2.75
C ASN A 51 -29.36 -15.15 -2.98
N TYR A 52 -28.23 -14.60 -2.51
CA TYR A 52 -27.89 -13.20 -2.71
C TYR A 52 -27.57 -12.92 -4.18
N THR A 53 -28.26 -11.93 -4.74
CA THR A 53 -27.98 -11.38 -6.07
C THR A 53 -27.30 -10.02 -5.94
N PRO A 54 -26.15 -9.78 -6.59
CA PRO A 54 -25.51 -8.47 -6.61
C PRO A 54 -26.49 -7.38 -7.06
N TRP A 55 -26.56 -6.29 -6.32
CA TRP A 55 -27.40 -5.13 -6.65
C TRP A 55 -26.68 -4.12 -7.57
N PHE A 56 -25.41 -4.37 -7.87
CA PHE A 56 -24.57 -3.58 -8.76
C PHE A 56 -23.61 -4.52 -9.49
N ASP A 57 -23.60 -4.42 -10.83
CA ASP A 57 -22.62 -5.08 -11.67
C ASP A 57 -21.54 -4.08 -12.08
N SER A 58 -20.28 -4.54 -12.11
CA SER A 58 -19.16 -3.74 -12.57
C SER A 58 -19.38 -3.30 -14.02
N LEU A 59 -19.53 -1.99 -14.23
CA LEU A 59 -19.68 -1.39 -15.56
C LEU A 59 -18.47 -1.67 -16.48
N LEU A 60 -17.31 -1.96 -15.88
CA LEU A 60 -16.07 -2.35 -16.54
C LEU A 60 -15.45 -3.51 -15.76
N GLU A 61 -15.75 -4.74 -16.15
CA GLU A 61 -14.97 -5.89 -15.71
C GLU A 61 -13.59 -5.86 -16.38
N PRO A 62 -12.48 -5.78 -15.61
CA PRO A 62 -11.16 -5.96 -16.18
C PRO A 62 -11.06 -7.37 -16.77
N LYS A 63 -10.65 -7.48 -18.04
CA LYS A 63 -10.55 -8.75 -18.79
C LYS A 63 -9.58 -9.77 -18.17
N SER A 64 -8.81 -9.39 -17.15
CA SER A 64 -7.87 -10.23 -16.40
C SER A 64 -7.59 -9.60 -15.03
N GLY A 65 -7.46 -10.43 -13.99
CA GLY A 65 -7.05 -9.99 -12.65
C GLY A 65 -5.65 -9.37 -12.61
N GLU A 66 -4.81 -9.62 -13.62
CA GLU A 66 -3.50 -8.96 -13.74
C GLU A 66 -3.64 -7.47 -14.04
N ILE A 67 -4.64 -7.08 -14.85
CA ILE A 67 -4.89 -5.68 -15.19
C ILE A 67 -5.45 -4.94 -13.97
N GLU A 68 -6.31 -5.60 -13.19
CA GLU A 68 -6.82 -5.08 -11.93
C GLU A 68 -5.69 -4.78 -10.94
N SER A 69 -4.81 -5.76 -10.72
CA SER A 69 -3.66 -5.61 -9.82
C SER A 69 -2.68 -4.52 -10.30
N LEU A 70 -2.50 -4.38 -11.62
CA LEU A 70 -1.70 -3.31 -12.23
C LEU A 70 -2.32 -1.93 -11.99
N LEU A 71 -3.62 -1.77 -12.22
CA LEU A 71 -4.32 -0.52 -11.99
C LEU A 71 -4.30 -0.12 -10.50
N PHE A 72 -4.47 -1.09 -9.60
CA PHE A 72 -4.36 -0.88 -8.16
C PHE A 72 -2.94 -0.44 -7.76
N THR A 73 -1.92 -1.11 -8.29
CA THR A 73 -0.51 -0.75 -8.05
C THR A 73 -0.18 0.64 -8.60
N LEU A 74 -0.70 0.99 -9.78
CA LEU A 74 -0.53 2.30 -10.39
C LEU A 74 -1.15 3.40 -9.52
N GLN A 75 -2.39 3.21 -9.05
CA GLN A 75 -3.05 4.13 -8.13
C GLN A 75 -2.24 4.32 -6.84
N GLY A 76 -1.77 3.22 -6.25
CA GLY A 76 -0.92 3.26 -5.06
C GLY A 76 0.39 4.02 -5.28
N SER A 77 1.10 3.73 -6.38
CA SER A 77 2.37 4.41 -6.71
C SER A 77 2.20 5.91 -6.93
N LEU A 78 1.12 6.33 -7.61
CA LEU A 78 0.79 7.75 -7.79
C LEU A 78 0.49 8.42 -6.44
N GLY A 79 -0.28 7.78 -5.57
CA GLY A 79 -0.56 8.27 -4.22
C GLY A 79 0.72 8.49 -3.40
N VAL A 80 1.62 7.51 -3.40
CA VAL A 80 2.94 7.61 -2.73
C VAL A 80 3.78 8.75 -3.32
N GLY A 81 3.77 8.91 -4.65
CA GLY A 81 4.46 10.00 -5.33
C GLY A 81 3.98 11.38 -4.87
N ILE A 82 2.67 11.58 -4.81
CA ILE A 82 2.06 12.84 -4.35
C ILE A 82 2.42 13.12 -2.88
N ILE A 83 2.26 12.14 -1.99
CA ILE A 83 2.58 12.30 -0.56
C ILE A 83 4.06 12.67 -0.37
N THR A 84 4.96 11.96 -1.06
CA THR A 84 6.40 12.20 -0.96
C THR A 84 6.79 13.57 -1.50
N TYR A 85 6.19 14.00 -2.61
CA TYR A 85 6.39 15.33 -3.17
C TYR A 85 5.96 16.43 -2.18
N ILE A 86 4.78 16.32 -1.59
CA ILE A 86 4.26 17.29 -0.62
C ILE A 86 5.19 17.38 0.60
N LEU A 87 5.58 16.24 1.18
CA LEU A 87 6.50 16.20 2.31
C LEU A 87 7.86 16.82 1.96
N GLY A 88 8.37 16.55 0.75
CA GLY A 88 9.59 17.15 0.22
C GLY A 88 9.49 18.67 0.07
N TYR A 89 8.40 19.16 -0.52
CA TYR A 89 8.13 20.58 -0.73
C TYR A 89 8.10 21.35 0.59
N TYR A 90 7.35 20.87 1.59
CA TYR A 90 7.28 21.54 2.91
C TYR A 90 8.61 21.51 3.66
N LYS A 91 9.39 20.44 3.53
CA LYS A 91 10.74 20.36 4.10
C LYS A 91 11.69 21.37 3.44
N GLY A 92 11.61 21.53 2.12
CA GLY A 92 12.37 22.54 1.37
C GLY A 92 11.99 23.96 1.72
N LYS A 93 10.69 24.26 1.82
CA LYS A 93 10.18 25.58 2.22
C LYS A 93 10.66 26.00 3.62
N LYS A 94 10.64 25.09 4.60
CA LYS A 94 11.19 25.36 5.94
C LYS A 94 12.69 25.66 5.91
N LYS A 95 13.47 24.99 5.04
CA LYS A 95 14.91 25.23 4.94
C LYS A 95 15.24 26.60 4.31
N ASN A 96 14.42 27.04 3.35
CA ASN A 96 14.57 28.36 2.72
C ASN A 96 14.02 29.52 3.56
N ALA A 97 13.12 29.28 4.52
CA ALA A 97 12.60 30.30 5.43
C ALA A 97 13.51 30.58 6.66
N ILE A 98 14.54 29.75 6.87
CA ILE A 98 15.51 29.86 7.97
C ILE A 98 16.86 30.43 7.47
N ASN A 99 17.01 30.66 6.15
CA ASN A 99 18.15 31.34 5.53
C ASN A 99 17.84 32.81 5.26
#